data_AF-A0A2D3W578-F1
#
_entry.id   AF-A0A2D3W578-F1
#
_cell.length_a   1.000
_cell.length_b   1.000
_cell.length_c   1.000
_cell.angle_alpha   90.00
_cell.angle_beta   90.00
_cell.angle_gamma   90.00
#
_symmetry.space_group_name_H-M   'P 1'
#
loop_
_entity.id
_entity.type
_entity.pdbx_description
1 polymer ?
#
loop_
_entity_poly.entity_id
_entity_poly.type
_entity_poly.pdbx_seq_one_letter_code
_entity_poly.pdbx_strand_id
1 'polypeptide(L)'
;HKLDSLKQIKSRYGVYFVSGNHEYFHGVKEIHAHLKTLGVKVLENENVLIDDNLNLVGVNDLMGRRLGFLEPNLQKALDGVREDLPTILL
;
A
#
# COMPACT_ATOMS: atom_id res chain seq x y z
N HIS A 1 19.13 0.73 6.21
CA HIS A 1 19.40 1.86 7.11
C HIS A 1 18.28 2.91 7.21
N LYS A 2 17.75 3.50 6.13
CA LYS A 2 16.70 4.56 6.27
C LYS A 2 15.29 4.05 6.62
N LEU A 3 14.91 2.84 6.18
CA LEU A 3 13.58 2.29 6.43
C LEU A 3 13.44 1.58 7.78
N ASP A 4 14.55 1.19 8.42
CA ASP A 4 14.53 0.39 9.66
C ASP A 4 13.88 1.13 10.84
N SER A 5 13.89 2.47 10.79
CA SER A 5 13.18 3.32 11.75
C SER A 5 11.67 3.10 11.75
N LEU A 6 11.07 2.60 10.67
CA LEU A 6 9.63 2.31 10.61
C LEU A 6 9.21 1.23 11.60
N LYS A 7 10.13 0.33 11.99
CA LYS A 7 9.88 -0.69 13.02
C LYS A 7 9.57 -0.09 14.39
N GLN A 8 9.94 1.18 14.62
CA GLN A 8 9.67 1.88 15.87
C GLN A 8 8.27 2.50 15.93
N ILE A 9 7.54 2.55 14.80
CA ILE A 9 6.18 3.09 14.75
C ILE A 9 5.25 2.13 15.49
N LYS A 10 4.63 2.63 16.55
CA LYS A 10 3.56 1.92 17.26
C LYS A 10 2.22 2.48 16.79
N SER A 11 1.47 1.67 16.06
CA SER A 11 0.14 2.01 15.56
C SER A 11 -0.87 1.00 16.07
N ARG A 12 -2.03 1.48 16.53
CA ARG A 12 -3.16 0.62 16.92
C ARG A 12 -3.70 -0.20 15.74
N TYR A 13 -3.70 0.39 14.54
CA TYR A 13 -4.33 -0.20 13.36
C TYR A 13 -3.34 -0.79 12.35
N GLY A 14 -2.05 -0.80 12.69
CA GLY A 14 -0.97 -1.23 11.80
C GLY A 14 -0.39 -0.07 10.98
N VAL A 15 0.62 -0.39 10.16
CA VAL A 15 1.31 0.55 9.28
C VAL A 15 1.13 0.07 7.85
N TYR A 16 0.62 0.94 6.99
CA TYR A 16 0.30 0.63 5.59
C TYR A 16 1.15 1.48 4.65
N PHE A 17 1.43 0.96 3.46
CA PHE A 17 2.27 1.62 2.47
C PHE A 17 1.75 1.40 1.06
N VAL A 18 1.83 2.43 0.23
CA VAL A 18 1.63 2.37 -1.22
C VAL A 18 2.90 2.91 -1.85
N SER A 19 3.35 2.28 -2.94
CA SER A 19 4.57 2.72 -3.63
C SER A 19 4.29 3.96 -4.45
N GLY A 20 5.14 4.96 -4.30
CA GLY A 20 5.18 6.11 -5.19
C GLY A 20 6.18 5.91 -6.32
N ASN A 21 6.23 6.89 -7.22
CA ASN A 21 7.15 6.93 -8.37
C ASN A 21 8.60 6.53 -8.05
N HIS A 22 9.17 7.00 -6.92
CA HIS A 22 10.60 6.80 -6.61
C HIS A 22 10.95 5.33 -6.37
N GLU A 23 10.06 4.56 -5.74
CA GLU A 23 10.31 3.15 -5.46
C GLU A 23 10.48 2.35 -6.75
N TYR A 24 9.74 2.70 -7.81
CA TYR A 24 9.84 2.03 -9.12
C TYR A 24 11.23 2.18 -9.75
N PHE A 25 11.92 3.30 -9.51
CA PHE A 25 13.28 3.53 -10.01
C PHE A 25 14.38 2.89 -9.15
N HIS A 26 14.05 2.47 -7.92
CA HIS A 26 15.04 2.02 -6.92
C HIS A 26 14.88 0.57 -6.49
N GLY A 27 14.09 -0.24 -7.22
CA GLY A 27 13.84 -1.64 -6.87
C GLY A 27 12.66 -1.79 -5.92
N VAL A 28 11.46 -1.51 -6.43
CA VAL A 28 10.22 -1.54 -5.64
C VAL A 28 9.95 -2.91 -5.00
N LYS A 29 10.35 -4.03 -5.65
CA LYS A 29 10.19 -5.37 -5.09
C LYS A 29 11.05 -5.59 -3.85
N GLU A 30 12.30 -5.15 -3.91
CA GLU A 30 13.26 -5.23 -2.80
C GLU A 30 12.79 -4.36 -1.63
N ILE A 31 12.28 -3.17 -1.94
CA ILE A 31 11.69 -2.25 -0.95
C ILE A 31 10.46 -2.89 -0.30
N HIS A 32 9.55 -3.47 -1.08
CA HIS A 32 8.36 -4.17 -0.54
C HIS A 32 8.74 -5.34 0.35
N ALA A 33 9.70 -6.15 -0.08
CA ALA A 33 10.18 -7.28 0.70
C ALA A 33 10.76 -6.79 2.04
N HIS A 34 11.57 -5.73 2.02
CA HIS A 34 12.10 -5.12 3.24
C HIS A 34 11.00 -4.59 4.15
N LEU A 35 10.04 -3.83 3.62
CA LEU A 35 8.89 -3.29 4.37
C LEU A 35 8.08 -4.40 5.05
N LYS A 36 7.86 -5.53 4.37
CA LYS A 36 7.20 -6.70 4.95
C LYS A 36 7.95 -7.24 6.18
N THR A 37 9.29 -7.25 6.16
CA THR A 37 10.09 -7.65 7.34
C THR A 37 9.97 -6.68 8.52
N LEU A 38 9.58 -5.44 8.25
CA LEU A 38 9.39 -4.39 9.27
C LEU A 38 7.95 -4.38 9.84
N GLY A 39 7.08 -5.29 9.38
CA GLY A 39 5.68 -5.34 9.79
C GLY A 39 4.80 -4.29 9.09
N VAL A 40 5.28 -3.70 7.99
CA VAL A 40 4.50 -2.77 7.16
C VAL A 40 3.73 -3.56 6.12
N LYS A 41 2.42 -3.31 6.01
CA LYS A 41 1.57 -3.91 4.97
C LYS A 41 1.59 -3.03 3.73
N VAL A 42 2.16 -3.55 2.65
CA VAL A 42 2.11 -2.89 1.34
C VAL A 42 0.77 -3.22 0.68
N LEU A 43 0.06 -2.20 0.20
CA LEU A 43 -1.21 -2.33 -0.52
C LEU A 43 -0.96 -2.14 -2.03
N GLU A 44 -1.00 -3.24 -2.78
CA GLU A 44 -0.68 -3.25 -4.23
C GLU A 44 -1.93 -3.45 -5.09
N ASN A 45 -2.71 -2.37 -5.29
CA ASN A 45 -4.08 -2.46 -5.81
C ASN A 45 -4.96 -3.35 -4.94
N GLU A 46 -4.92 -3.09 -3.63
CA GLU A 46 -5.59 -3.87 -2.60
C GLU A 46 -6.28 -2.94 -1.60
N ASN A 47 -7.26 -3.48 -0.89
CA ASN A 47 -7.90 -2.80 0.24
C ASN A 47 -7.80 -3.62 1.52
N VAL A 48 -8.10 -2.95 2.62
CA VAL A 48 -8.21 -3.55 3.95
C VAL A 48 -9.27 -2.80 4.75
N LEU A 49 -10.05 -3.56 5.50
CA LEU A 49 -10.99 -3.02 6.47
C LEU A 49 -10.28 -2.74 7.79
N ILE A 50 -10.32 -1.50 8.24
CA ILE A 50 -9.73 -1.06 9.51
C ILE A 50 -10.84 -1.00 10.57
N ASP A 51 -10.68 -1.82 11.61
CA ASP A 51 -11.55 -1.84 12.81
C ASP A 51 -13.04 -1.94 12.46
N ASP A 52 -13.37 -2.68 11.40
CA ASP A 52 -14.73 -2.87 10.85
C ASP A 52 -15.50 -1.60 10.47
N ASN A 53 -14.82 -0.45 10.38
CA ASN A 53 -15.44 0.88 10.29
C ASN A 53 -14.87 1.78 9.18
N LEU A 54 -13.76 1.42 8.55
CA LEU A 54 -13.09 2.24 7.53
C LEU A 54 -12.43 1.36 6.46
N ASN A 55 -12.73 1.61 5.19
CA ASN A 55 -11.95 1.01 4.11
C ASN A 55 -10.67 1.84 3.88
N LEU A 56 -9.52 1.17 3.87
CA LEU A 56 -8.26 1.73 3.40
C LEU A 56 -7.88 1.03 2.10
N VAL A 57 -7.76 1.80 1.02
CA VAL A 57 -7.51 1.31 -0.33
C VAL A 57 -6.19 1.86 -0.81
N GLY A 58 -5.32 1.01 -1.37
CA GLY A 58 -4.06 1.43 -1.96
C GLY A 58 -4.00 1.07 -3.44
N VAL A 59 -3.69 2.05 -4.29
CA VAL A 59 -3.51 1.85 -5.74
C VAL A 59 -2.06 2.10 -6.12
N ASN A 60 -1.49 1.23 -6.94
CA ASN A 60 -0.12 1.41 -7.40
C ASN A 60 0.05 2.74 -8.16
N ASP A 61 1.25 3.33 -8.08
CA ASP A 61 1.55 4.58 -8.79
C ASP A 61 1.35 4.48 -10.32
N LEU A 62 0.91 5.57 -10.94
CA LEU A 62 0.77 5.70 -12.39
C LEU A 62 2.07 5.40 -13.16
N MET A 63 3.24 5.56 -12.53
CA MET A 63 4.52 5.15 -13.10
C MET A 63 4.57 3.66 -13.44
N GLY A 64 3.88 2.81 -12.68
CA GLY A 64 3.81 1.39 -12.97
C GLY A 64 3.29 1.13 -14.38
N ARG A 65 2.29 1.89 -14.84
CA ARG A 65 1.79 1.85 -16.22
C ARG A 65 2.85 2.29 -17.23
N ARG A 66 3.61 3.35 -16.92
CA ARG A 66 4.66 3.87 -17.83
C ARG A 66 5.80 2.87 -18.01
N LEU A 67 6.11 2.09 -16.98
CA LEU A 67 7.17 1.08 -16.99
C LEU A 67 6.66 -0.33 -17.36
N GLY A 68 5.35 -0.54 -17.52
CA GLY A 68 4.74 -1.85 -17.80
C GLY A 68 4.88 -2.85 -16.66
N PHE A 69 4.92 -2.35 -15.41
CA PHE A 69 5.25 -3.15 -14.24
C PHE A 69 4.50 -2.63 -13.00
N LEU A 70 3.85 -3.53 -12.23
CA LEU A 70 3.00 -3.17 -11.08
C LEU A 70 2.01 -2.04 -11.40
N GLU A 71 1.25 -2.19 -12.48
CA GLU A 71 0.36 -1.13 -12.96
C GLU A 71 -0.77 -0.77 -11.98
N PRO A 72 -1.23 0.49 -11.97
CA PRO A 72 -2.42 0.93 -11.24
C PRO A 72 -3.67 0.19 -11.72
N ASN A 73 -4.43 -0.38 -10.79
CA ASN A 73 -5.73 -0.99 -11.03
C ASN A 73 -6.71 -0.63 -9.92
N LEU A 74 -7.42 0.50 -10.12
CA LEU A 74 -8.41 1.01 -9.18
C LEU A 74 -9.58 0.02 -8.99
N GLN A 75 -10.03 -0.63 -10.07
CA GLN A 75 -11.15 -1.57 -9.99
C GLN A 75 -10.82 -2.75 -9.07
N LYS A 76 -9.60 -3.29 -9.20
CA LYS A 76 -9.10 -4.35 -8.32
C LYS A 76 -8.94 -3.86 -6.89
N ALA A 77 -8.41 -2.65 -6.71
CA ALA A 77 -8.20 -2.08 -5.38
C ALA A 77 -9.51 -1.88 -4.62
N LEU A 78 -10.59 -1.51 -5.33
CA LEU A 78 -11.92 -1.33 -4.75
C LEU A 78 -12.73 -2.64 -4.63
N ASP A 79 -12.23 -3.77 -5.12
CA ASP A 79 -12.98 -5.02 -5.09
C ASP A 79 -13.20 -5.49 -3.64
N GLY A 80 -14.45 -5.70 -3.25
CA GLY A 80 -14.83 -6.12 -1.89
C GLY A 80 -14.82 -5.03 -0.82
N VAL A 81 -14.66 -3.74 -1.16
CA VAL A 81 -14.84 -2.65 -0.19
C VAL A 81 -16.28 -2.59 0.32
N ARG A 82 -16.45 -2.19 1.58
CA ARG A 82 -17.77 -2.01 2.18
C ARG A 82 -18.36 -0.66 1.78
N GLU A 83 -19.36 -0.66 0.93
CA GLU A 83 -20.00 0.56 0.40
C GLU A 83 -20.71 1.41 1.48
N ASP A 84 -21.06 0.80 2.61
CA ASP A 84 -21.70 1.47 3.74
C ASP A 84 -20.71 2.24 4.64
N LEU A 85 -19.40 2.12 4.38
CA LEU A 85 -18.34 2.69 5.19
C LEU A 85 -17.55 3.77 4.45
N PRO A 86 -16.97 4.75 5.18
CA PRO A 86 -16.04 5.69 4.57
C PRO A 86 -14.83 4.96 3.97
N THR A 87 -14.28 5.53 2.90
CA THR A 87 -13.13 4.99 2.18
C THR A 87 -12.03 6.03 2.05
N ILE A 88 -10.82 5.69 2.47
CA ILE A 88 -9.61 6.46 2.21
C ILE A 88 -8.82 5.75 1.10
N LEU A 89 -8.54 6.48 0.03
CA LEU A 89 -7.71 6.04 -1.08
C LEU A 89 -6.31 6.64 -0.94
N LEU A 90 -5.30 5.77 -0.96
CA LEU A 90 -3.87 6.09 -0.96
C LEU A 90 -3.26 5.90 -2.36
#